data_AF-A0A8H9G9M4-F1
#
_entry.id   AF-A0A8H9G9M4-F1
#
_cell.length_a   1.000
_cell.length_b   1.000
_cell.length_c   1.000
_cell.angle_alpha   90.00
_cell.angle_beta   90.00
_cell.angle_gamma   90.00
#
_symmetry.space_group_name_H-M   'P 1'
#
loop_
_entity.id
_entity.type
_entity.pdbx_description
1 polymer ?
#
loop_
_entity_poly.entity_id
_entity_poly.type
_entity_poly.pdbx_seq_one_letter_code
_entity_poly.pdbx_strand_id
1 'polypeptide(L)'
;MEFTDLVPDPAAVERIATGSTWAEGPCWVPASRTLRWSDIPGDRILQWHADTGAVDTYAEHVEFTNGRTLDRDGSVVQCSHGLRRVERDRDGAVSVIVDGWAGGRLNSPNDVVVASDGAVWFTDPAYGITQPREGHPGVREYGDHWLFRCGPDGGDLRPVVTDVDEPNGLAFAPDERVLYVASSSGDLPVIRAYDVDIDDVGVRVKNGRDFARLGAGEGVPDGIRVDEHGNVWSSSHRGVVVFDRAGARLGEIAVPEVVSNLCFGGDDGTELFLTATTSVYRLPTRARDAARR
;
A
#
# COMPACT_ATOMS: atom_id res chain seq x y z
N MET A 1 16.07 -18.56 -5.73
CA MET A 1 15.14 -18.08 -6.75
C MET A 1 15.76 -16.82 -7.28
N GLU A 2 15.99 -16.77 -8.59
CA GLU A 2 16.62 -15.61 -9.22
C GLU A 2 15.56 -14.60 -9.63
N PHE A 3 15.96 -13.34 -9.83
CA PHE A 3 15.03 -12.31 -10.30
C PHE A 3 14.33 -12.68 -11.61
N THR A 4 15.04 -13.32 -12.55
CA THR A 4 14.47 -13.74 -13.84
C THR A 4 13.45 -14.89 -13.73
N ASP A 5 13.41 -15.59 -12.60
CA ASP A 5 12.35 -16.57 -12.33
C ASP A 5 11.02 -15.87 -12.02
N LEU A 6 11.07 -14.67 -11.43
CA LEU A 6 9.93 -13.83 -11.06
C LEU A 6 9.52 -12.89 -12.20
N VAL A 7 10.50 -12.27 -12.85
CA VAL A 7 10.33 -11.26 -13.90
C VAL A 7 11.15 -11.68 -15.12
N PRO A 8 10.58 -12.52 -16.01
CA PRO A 8 11.32 -13.04 -17.16
C PRO A 8 11.73 -11.96 -18.17
N ASP A 9 10.92 -10.91 -18.31
CA ASP A 9 11.17 -9.80 -19.23
C ASP A 9 10.83 -8.45 -18.56
N PRO A 10 11.75 -7.86 -17.78
CA PRO A 10 11.51 -6.57 -17.13
C PRO A 10 11.33 -5.41 -18.13
N ALA A 11 11.72 -5.58 -19.40
CA ALA A 11 11.55 -4.57 -20.44
C ALA A 11 10.14 -4.57 -21.04
N ALA A 12 9.30 -5.58 -20.72
CA ALA A 12 7.90 -5.65 -21.14
C ALA A 12 6.97 -4.69 -20.36
N VAL A 13 7.52 -3.82 -19.51
CA VAL A 13 6.72 -2.84 -18.76
C VAL A 13 5.99 -1.91 -19.70
N GLU A 14 4.67 -1.81 -19.53
CA GLU A 14 3.77 -1.06 -20.40
C GLU A 14 3.08 0.04 -19.60
N ARG A 15 3.07 1.27 -20.14
CA ARG A 15 2.26 2.36 -19.57
C ARG A 15 0.81 2.23 -20.06
N ILE A 16 -0.11 2.03 -19.13
CA ILE A 16 -1.54 1.81 -19.42
C ILE A 16 -2.43 3.02 -19.15
N ALA A 17 -1.96 3.97 -18.33
CA ALA A 17 -2.69 5.20 -18.05
C ALA A 17 -1.72 6.37 -17.79
N THR A 18 -2.22 7.59 -18.02
CA THR A 18 -1.57 8.86 -17.68
C THR A 18 -2.62 9.86 -17.20
N GLY A 19 -2.18 10.99 -16.66
CA GLY A 19 -3.05 12.13 -16.34
C GLY A 19 -3.37 12.28 -14.85
N SER A 20 -2.75 11.48 -13.98
CA SER A 20 -2.71 11.74 -12.54
C SER A 20 -1.72 12.87 -12.23
N THR A 21 -1.94 13.57 -11.13
CA THR A 21 -0.95 14.49 -10.54
C THR A 21 0.00 13.71 -9.62
N TRP A 22 -0.56 12.81 -8.81
CA TRP A 22 0.18 11.86 -7.99
C TRP A 22 -0.64 10.57 -7.86
N ALA A 23 -0.29 9.57 -8.65
CA ALA A 23 -0.92 8.26 -8.68
C ALA A 23 -0.49 7.45 -7.44
N GLU A 24 -1.45 6.85 -6.74
CA GLU A 24 -1.20 6.12 -5.49
C GLU A 24 -2.19 4.97 -5.24
N GLY A 25 -1.83 4.07 -4.32
CA GLY A 25 -2.72 3.02 -3.82
C GLY A 25 -3.37 2.14 -4.90
N PRO A 26 -2.64 1.51 -5.83
CA PRO A 26 -3.26 0.64 -6.82
C PRO A 26 -3.93 -0.56 -6.13
N CYS A 27 -5.13 -0.93 -6.59
CA CYS A 27 -5.81 -2.14 -6.18
C CYS A 27 -6.58 -2.74 -7.36
N TRP A 28 -6.25 -3.97 -7.70
CA TRP A 28 -7.01 -4.77 -8.66
C TRP A 28 -8.33 -5.24 -8.03
N VAL A 29 -9.44 -5.09 -8.76
CA VAL A 29 -10.80 -5.49 -8.37
C VAL A 29 -11.27 -6.60 -9.33
N PRO A 30 -11.15 -7.89 -8.96
CA PRO A 30 -11.48 -9.01 -9.85
C PRO A 30 -12.92 -9.02 -10.35
N ALA A 31 -13.87 -8.64 -9.50
CA ALA A 31 -15.30 -8.67 -9.82
C ALA A 31 -15.65 -7.79 -11.04
N SER A 32 -14.98 -6.64 -11.16
CA SER A 32 -15.14 -5.70 -12.29
C SER A 32 -14.01 -5.78 -13.31
N ARG A 33 -12.97 -6.59 -13.06
CA ARG A 33 -11.74 -6.65 -13.88
C ARG A 33 -11.13 -5.26 -14.10
N THR A 34 -11.09 -4.46 -13.04
CA THR A 34 -10.55 -3.11 -13.08
C THR A 34 -9.40 -2.93 -12.10
N LEU A 35 -8.43 -2.10 -12.48
CA LEU A 35 -7.43 -1.56 -11.57
C LEU A 35 -7.90 -0.19 -11.11
N ARG A 36 -8.04 0.03 -9.80
CA ARG A 36 -8.34 1.34 -9.21
C ARG A 36 -7.09 1.97 -8.61
N TRP A 37 -6.93 3.28 -8.73
CA TRP A 37 -5.87 4.04 -8.05
C TRP A 37 -6.33 5.45 -7.70
N SER A 38 -5.62 6.09 -6.77
CA SER A 38 -5.86 7.46 -6.32
C SER A 38 -5.09 8.42 -7.20
N ASP A 39 -5.70 9.54 -7.56
CA ASP A 39 -4.98 10.75 -7.91
C ASP A 39 -5.15 11.73 -6.76
N ILE A 40 -4.22 11.69 -5.78
CA ILE A 40 -4.45 12.33 -4.47
C ILE A 40 -4.72 13.84 -4.62
N PRO A 41 -3.87 14.63 -5.32
CA PRO A 41 -4.11 16.07 -5.49
C PRO A 41 -5.27 16.38 -6.43
N GLY A 42 -5.64 15.43 -7.30
CA GLY A 42 -6.81 15.52 -8.16
C GLY A 42 -8.13 15.21 -7.46
N ASP A 43 -8.09 14.80 -6.18
CA ASP A 43 -9.22 14.47 -5.33
C ASP A 43 -10.23 13.50 -6.00
N ARG A 44 -9.69 12.43 -6.58
CA ARG A 44 -10.46 11.43 -7.33
C ARG A 44 -9.82 10.05 -7.30
N ILE A 45 -10.66 9.05 -7.56
CA ILE A 45 -10.26 7.67 -7.84
C ILE A 45 -10.45 7.42 -9.33
N LEU A 46 -9.40 6.95 -9.99
CA LEU A 46 -9.44 6.54 -11.39
C LEU A 46 -9.51 5.01 -11.47
N GLN A 47 -10.04 4.49 -12.57
CA GLN A 47 -10.02 3.05 -12.84
C GLN A 47 -9.70 2.74 -14.30
N TRP A 48 -8.91 1.68 -14.50
CA TRP A 48 -8.55 1.14 -15.80
C TRP A 48 -9.26 -0.20 -15.99
N HIS A 49 -9.88 -0.38 -17.15
CA HIS A 49 -10.67 -1.56 -17.49
C HIS A 49 -9.85 -2.53 -18.32
N ALA A 50 -9.61 -3.74 -17.81
CA ALA A 50 -8.77 -4.70 -18.51
C ALA A 50 -9.34 -5.17 -19.85
N ASP A 51 -10.66 -5.18 -19.99
CA ASP A 51 -11.34 -5.67 -21.19
C ASP A 51 -11.26 -4.69 -22.37
N THR A 52 -11.15 -3.40 -22.10
CA THR A 52 -11.22 -2.34 -23.13
C THR A 52 -9.95 -1.48 -23.19
N GLY A 53 -9.13 -1.51 -22.14
CA GLY A 53 -8.01 -0.59 -21.97
C GLY A 53 -8.43 0.84 -21.63
N ALA A 54 -9.72 1.11 -21.43
CA ALA A 54 -10.23 2.44 -21.14
C ALA A 54 -9.90 2.85 -19.70
N VAL A 55 -9.77 4.17 -19.49
CA VAL A 55 -9.65 4.80 -18.17
C VAL A 55 -10.82 5.75 -17.98
N ASP A 56 -11.48 5.66 -16.84
CA ASP A 56 -12.48 6.64 -16.40
C ASP A 56 -12.32 7.00 -14.92
N THR A 57 -13.07 8.00 -14.49
CA THR A 57 -13.15 8.39 -13.08
C THR A 57 -14.18 7.53 -12.38
N TYR A 58 -13.73 6.76 -11.38
CA TYR A 58 -14.59 5.97 -10.53
C TYR A 58 -15.36 6.84 -9.53
N ALA A 59 -14.68 7.79 -8.90
CA ALA A 59 -15.26 8.73 -7.94
C ALA A 59 -14.47 10.04 -7.90
N GLU A 60 -15.15 11.15 -7.62
CA GLU A 60 -14.58 12.49 -7.41
C GLU A 60 -14.98 13.00 -6.03
N HIS A 61 -14.27 14.01 -5.52
CA HIS A 61 -14.52 14.59 -4.19
C HIS A 61 -14.40 13.54 -3.08
N VAL A 62 -13.36 12.70 -3.21
CA VAL A 62 -13.13 11.54 -2.35
C VAL A 62 -12.33 11.89 -1.09
N GLU A 63 -12.07 13.17 -0.88
CA GLU A 63 -11.32 13.70 0.26
C GLU A 63 -9.93 13.07 0.35
N PHE A 64 -9.20 13.15 -0.76
CA PHE A 64 -7.79 12.77 -0.87
C PHE A 64 -7.58 11.30 -0.44
N THR A 65 -8.32 10.36 -1.03
CA THR A 65 -8.06 8.93 -0.81
C THR A 65 -6.63 8.58 -1.23
N ASN A 66 -5.99 7.68 -0.49
CA ASN A 66 -4.63 7.24 -0.75
C ASN A 66 -4.58 5.72 -0.98
N GLY A 67 -3.93 4.95 -0.09
CA GLY A 67 -3.77 3.52 -0.18
C GLY A 67 -5.10 2.76 -0.05
N ARG A 68 -5.15 1.60 -0.68
CA ARG A 68 -6.35 0.74 -0.70
C ARG A 68 -5.99 -0.72 -0.95
N THR A 69 -6.91 -1.58 -0.59
CA THR A 69 -6.78 -3.03 -0.68
C THR A 69 -8.16 -3.68 -0.74
N LEU A 70 -8.27 -4.92 -1.25
CA LEU A 70 -9.53 -5.66 -1.14
C LEU A 70 -9.64 -6.30 0.24
N ASP A 71 -10.85 -6.34 0.75
CA ASP A 71 -11.25 -7.26 1.80
C ASP A 71 -11.70 -8.62 1.19
N ARG A 72 -11.88 -9.61 2.07
CA ARG A 72 -12.30 -10.97 1.80
C ARG A 72 -13.71 -11.06 1.22
N ASP A 73 -14.57 -10.06 1.44
CA ASP A 73 -15.90 -9.97 0.83
C ASP A 73 -15.87 -9.32 -0.57
N GLY A 74 -14.68 -8.92 -1.06
CA GLY A 74 -14.51 -8.23 -2.33
C GLY A 74 -14.73 -6.72 -2.28
N SER A 75 -15.12 -6.15 -1.13
CA SER A 75 -15.16 -4.71 -0.93
C SER A 75 -13.75 -4.11 -0.89
N VAL A 76 -13.65 -2.80 -1.12
CA VAL A 76 -12.38 -2.08 -1.07
C VAL A 76 -12.27 -1.39 0.29
N VAL A 77 -11.21 -1.68 1.04
CA VAL A 77 -10.80 -0.91 2.22
C VAL A 77 -9.79 0.13 1.77
N GLN A 78 -9.98 1.38 2.16
CA GLN A 78 -9.14 2.48 1.70
C GLN A 78 -8.89 3.53 2.78
N CYS A 79 -7.78 4.22 2.62
CA CYS A 79 -7.34 5.32 3.46
C CYS A 79 -7.82 6.67 2.88
N SER A 80 -8.28 7.58 3.74
CA SER A 80 -8.61 8.97 3.36
C SER A 80 -7.78 9.95 4.19
N HIS A 81 -6.93 10.72 3.51
CA HIS A 81 -6.18 11.81 4.14
C HIS A 81 -7.10 12.94 4.59
N GLY A 82 -8.02 13.39 3.74
CA GLY A 82 -8.88 14.55 4.00
C GLY A 82 -9.82 14.33 5.17
N LEU A 83 -10.44 13.15 5.25
CA LEU A 83 -11.35 12.79 6.35
C LEU A 83 -10.60 12.28 7.58
N ARG A 84 -9.31 11.91 7.42
CA ARG A 84 -8.45 11.33 8.46
C ARG A 84 -9.08 10.05 9.02
N ARG A 85 -9.38 9.10 8.12
CA ARG A 85 -10.07 7.84 8.45
C ARG A 85 -9.68 6.69 7.54
N VAL A 86 -9.93 5.47 8.00
CA VAL A 86 -10.03 4.29 7.14
C VAL A 86 -11.50 4.02 6.90
N GLU A 87 -11.82 3.73 5.65
CA GLU A 87 -13.19 3.54 5.18
C GLU A 87 -13.28 2.35 4.24
N ARG A 88 -14.52 1.94 3.98
CA ARG A 88 -14.85 0.79 3.17
C ARG A 88 -15.84 1.18 2.10
N ASP A 89 -15.45 0.93 0.87
CA ASP A 89 -16.24 1.12 -0.33
C ASP A 89 -16.84 -0.22 -0.78
N ARG A 90 -18.18 -0.25 -0.87
CA ARG A 90 -18.95 -1.32 -1.50
C ARG A 90 -19.68 -0.76 -2.71
N ASP A 91 -19.04 -0.84 -3.87
CA ASP A 91 -19.60 -0.40 -5.16
C ASP A 91 -20.13 1.05 -5.14
N GLY A 92 -19.35 1.95 -4.54
CA GLY A 92 -19.62 3.38 -4.40
C GLY A 92 -20.32 3.74 -3.08
N ALA A 93 -20.79 2.75 -2.31
CA ALA A 93 -21.33 2.98 -0.98
C ALA A 93 -20.21 2.96 0.07
N VAL A 94 -19.73 4.14 0.44
CA VAL A 94 -18.63 4.33 1.40
C VAL A 94 -19.14 4.36 2.84
N SER A 95 -18.49 3.61 3.73
CA SER A 95 -18.77 3.54 5.16
C SER A 95 -17.48 3.66 5.98
N VAL A 96 -17.54 4.26 7.17
CA VAL A 96 -16.37 4.44 8.04
C VAL A 96 -16.02 3.12 8.73
N ILE A 97 -14.73 2.77 8.78
CA ILE A 97 -14.20 1.71 9.66
C ILE A 97 -13.70 2.35 10.96
N VAL A 98 -12.77 3.31 10.88
CA VAL A 98 -12.21 4.04 12.03
C VAL A 98 -11.81 5.46 11.65
N ASP A 99 -12.11 6.45 12.50
CA ASP A 99 -11.84 7.87 12.28
C ASP A 99 -11.17 8.59 13.48
N GLY A 100 -10.85 7.85 14.55
CA GLY A 100 -10.18 8.39 15.72
C GLY A 100 -9.68 7.33 16.68
N TRP A 101 -8.73 7.72 17.52
CA TRP A 101 -8.14 6.88 18.56
C TRP A 101 -7.88 7.70 19.82
N ALA A 102 -8.16 7.11 20.99
CA ALA A 102 -7.97 7.72 22.31
C ALA A 102 -8.55 9.15 22.46
N GLY A 103 -9.66 9.45 21.77
CA GLY A 103 -10.34 10.74 21.83
C GLY A 103 -9.80 11.82 20.88
N GLY A 104 -8.77 11.51 20.09
CA GLY A 104 -8.27 12.36 19.01
C GLY A 104 -8.53 11.75 17.62
N ARG A 105 -8.48 12.58 16.58
CA ARG A 105 -8.54 12.12 15.18
C ARG A 105 -7.24 11.40 14.78
N LEU A 106 -7.34 10.43 13.89
CA LEU A 106 -6.18 9.82 13.19
C LEU A 106 -5.34 10.89 12.50
N ASN A 107 -4.05 10.66 12.20
CA ASN A 107 -3.23 11.68 11.54
C ASN A 107 -3.72 11.92 10.11
N SER A 108 -3.46 10.94 9.24
CA SER A 108 -3.91 10.84 7.85
C SER A 108 -3.51 9.44 7.38
N PRO A 109 -4.39 8.41 7.56
CA PRO A 109 -4.08 7.03 7.19
C PRO A 109 -3.55 6.96 5.75
N ASN A 110 -2.49 6.18 5.52
CA ASN A 110 -1.74 6.28 4.26
C ASN A 110 -1.85 5.01 3.41
N ASP A 111 -1.38 3.86 3.89
CA ASP A 111 -1.59 2.55 3.23
C ASP A 111 -2.28 1.55 4.18
N VAL A 112 -2.93 0.54 3.61
CA VAL A 112 -3.79 -0.40 4.34
C VAL A 112 -3.71 -1.81 3.78
N VAL A 113 -3.69 -2.80 4.68
CA VAL A 113 -3.83 -4.23 4.35
C VAL A 113 -4.91 -4.88 5.22
N VAL A 114 -5.54 -5.91 4.67
CA VAL A 114 -6.46 -6.78 5.41
C VAL A 114 -5.79 -8.13 5.61
N ALA A 115 -5.68 -8.55 6.86
CA ALA A 115 -5.08 -9.82 7.26
C ALA A 115 -6.04 -11.00 7.06
N SER A 116 -5.54 -12.23 7.22
CA SER A 116 -6.32 -13.46 7.01
C SER A 116 -7.51 -13.63 7.96
N ASP A 117 -7.40 -13.05 9.16
CA ASP A 117 -8.47 -12.97 10.17
C ASP A 117 -9.50 -11.85 9.90
N GLY A 118 -9.33 -11.09 8.82
CA GLY A 118 -10.16 -9.94 8.46
C GLY A 118 -9.81 -8.64 9.19
N ALA A 119 -8.79 -8.64 10.04
CA ALA A 119 -8.35 -7.43 10.71
C ALA A 119 -7.76 -6.43 9.70
N VAL A 120 -8.05 -5.15 9.91
CA VAL A 120 -7.56 -4.04 9.11
C VAL A 120 -6.31 -3.46 9.79
N TRP A 121 -5.22 -3.38 9.04
CA TRP A 121 -3.95 -2.83 9.48
C TRP A 121 -3.57 -1.66 8.58
N PHE A 122 -3.16 -0.55 9.15
CA PHE A 122 -2.83 0.65 8.38
C PHE A 122 -1.73 1.47 9.02
N THR A 123 -1.02 2.22 8.19
CA THR A 123 -0.05 3.24 8.61
C THR A 123 -0.74 4.59 8.76
N ASP A 124 -0.34 5.37 9.76
CA ASP A 124 -0.93 6.69 10.02
C ASP A 124 0.12 7.82 10.14
N PRO A 125 0.88 8.08 9.05
CA PRO A 125 1.77 9.24 8.97
C PRO A 125 0.96 10.55 8.88
N ALA A 126 1.63 11.70 8.91
CA ALA A 126 0.96 13.00 8.90
C ALA A 126 0.92 13.71 7.53
N TYR A 127 1.24 13.02 6.43
CA TYR A 127 1.34 13.64 5.10
C TYR A 127 0.07 14.41 4.71
N GLY A 128 -1.11 13.84 4.93
CA GLY A 128 -2.39 14.47 4.61
C GLY A 128 -2.72 15.72 5.43
N ILE A 129 -2.06 15.92 6.57
CA ILE A 129 -2.26 17.11 7.42
C ILE A 129 -1.09 18.12 7.34
N THR A 130 0.06 17.71 6.79
CA THR A 130 1.24 18.58 6.63
C THR A 130 1.47 19.03 5.19
N GLN A 131 0.94 18.31 4.20
CA GLN A 131 1.08 18.63 2.77
C GLN A 131 -0.27 19.11 2.20
N PRO A 132 -0.45 20.43 1.94
CA PRO A 132 -1.74 20.97 1.48
C PRO A 132 -2.24 20.44 0.13
N ARG A 133 -1.38 19.76 -0.64
CA ARG A 133 -1.75 19.15 -1.93
C ARG A 133 -2.31 17.72 -1.76
N GLU A 134 -2.18 17.13 -0.56
CA GLU A 134 -2.54 15.73 -0.29
C GLU A 134 -3.61 15.60 0.80
N GLY A 135 -4.18 16.73 1.26
CA GLY A 135 -5.20 16.75 2.28
C GLY A 135 -5.40 18.14 2.88
N HIS A 136 -6.08 18.19 4.02
CA HIS A 136 -6.40 19.44 4.71
C HIS A 136 -5.39 19.71 5.83
N PRO A 137 -4.80 20.93 5.92
CA PRO A 137 -3.91 21.28 7.01
C PRO A 137 -4.51 20.98 8.38
N GLY A 138 -3.74 20.30 9.23
CA GLY A 138 -4.19 19.86 10.55
C GLY A 138 -3.03 19.71 11.53
N VAL A 139 -3.37 19.27 12.75
CA VAL A 139 -2.39 18.95 13.78
C VAL A 139 -2.57 17.50 14.22
N ARG A 140 -1.48 16.85 14.63
CA ARG A 140 -1.55 15.52 15.25
C ARG A 140 -2.28 15.62 16.60
N GLU A 141 -3.17 14.69 16.88
CA GLU A 141 -4.04 14.71 18.07
C GLU A 141 -3.75 13.56 19.06
N TYR A 142 -2.80 12.70 18.72
CA TYR A 142 -2.21 11.68 19.58
C TYR A 142 -0.72 11.52 19.25
N GLY A 143 -0.02 10.75 20.09
CA GLY A 143 1.43 10.50 20.11
C GLY A 143 2.23 10.90 18.87
N ASP A 144 2.54 9.92 18.01
CA ASP A 144 3.40 10.07 16.84
C ASP A 144 2.79 9.36 15.62
N HIS A 145 3.59 9.05 14.60
CA HIS A 145 3.19 8.25 13.46
C HIS A 145 3.22 6.75 13.80
N TRP A 146 2.05 6.12 13.88
CA TRP A 146 1.95 4.72 14.32
C TRP A 146 1.29 3.85 13.26
N LEU A 147 1.52 2.54 13.36
CA LEU A 147 0.67 1.55 12.72
C LEU A 147 -0.41 1.13 13.68
N PHE A 148 -1.60 0.98 13.14
CA PHE A 148 -2.77 0.53 13.87
C PHE A 148 -3.27 -0.81 13.33
N ARG A 149 -3.93 -1.55 14.22
CA ARG A 149 -4.77 -2.70 13.89
C ARG A 149 -6.15 -2.48 14.48
N CYS A 150 -7.19 -2.83 13.75
CA CYS A 150 -8.56 -2.97 14.25
C CYS A 150 -9.23 -4.20 13.64
N GLY A 151 -10.35 -4.64 14.22
CA GLY A 151 -11.20 -5.66 13.62
C GLY A 151 -11.85 -5.19 12.31
N PRO A 152 -12.57 -6.08 11.59
CA PRO A 152 -13.15 -5.78 10.28
C PRO A 152 -14.06 -4.53 10.23
N ASP A 153 -14.72 -4.24 11.36
CA ASP A 153 -15.64 -3.12 11.56
C ASP A 153 -15.06 -2.03 12.49
N GLY A 154 -13.73 -2.03 12.72
CA GLY A 154 -13.05 -0.98 13.49
C GLY A 154 -12.96 -1.20 15.00
N GLY A 155 -13.59 -2.25 15.53
CA GLY A 155 -13.48 -2.62 16.95
C GLY A 155 -12.05 -2.95 17.37
N ASP A 156 -11.72 -2.74 18.65
CA ASP A 156 -10.37 -3.00 19.23
C ASP A 156 -9.23 -2.28 18.48
N LEU A 157 -9.47 -1.04 18.03
CA LEU A 157 -8.44 -0.21 17.43
C LEU A 157 -7.30 0.04 18.44
N ARG A 158 -6.09 -0.38 18.07
CA ARG A 158 -4.90 -0.20 18.89
C ARG A 158 -3.64 0.05 18.06
N PRO A 159 -2.70 0.87 18.55
CA PRO A 159 -1.38 0.94 17.96
C PRO A 159 -0.67 -0.40 18.16
N VAL A 160 0.03 -0.84 17.12
CA VAL A 160 0.76 -2.12 17.08
C VAL A 160 2.23 -1.94 16.78
N VAL A 161 2.61 -0.84 16.11
CA VAL A 161 4.00 -0.43 15.91
C VAL A 161 4.09 1.07 16.13
N THR A 162 5.03 1.50 16.98
CA THR A 162 5.20 2.91 17.38
C THR A 162 6.65 3.39 17.27
N ASP A 163 7.53 2.62 16.62
CA ASP A 163 8.98 2.85 16.52
C ASP A 163 9.45 2.97 15.06
N VAL A 164 8.54 3.37 14.16
CA VAL A 164 8.81 3.68 12.75
C VAL A 164 8.59 5.17 12.54
N ASP A 165 9.60 5.83 11.98
CA ASP A 165 9.46 7.21 11.53
C ASP A 165 8.82 7.25 10.14
N GLU A 166 7.87 8.14 9.92
CA GLU A 166 7.10 8.24 8.67
C GLU A 166 6.70 6.86 8.06
N PRO A 167 5.92 6.04 8.77
CA PRO A 167 5.46 4.75 8.28
C PRO A 167 4.57 4.92 7.05
N ASN A 168 4.82 4.11 6.02
CA ASN A 168 4.21 4.28 4.70
C ASN A 168 3.57 2.98 4.18
N GLY A 169 4.12 2.31 3.17
CA GLY A 169 3.63 1.00 2.74
C GLY A 169 3.79 -0.09 3.81
N LEU A 170 2.87 -1.06 3.82
CA LEU A 170 2.94 -2.24 4.70
C LEU A 170 2.48 -3.51 3.98
N ALA A 171 3.06 -4.65 4.35
CA ALA A 171 2.66 -5.94 3.80
C ALA A 171 3.07 -7.09 4.74
N PHE A 172 2.27 -8.17 4.74
CA PHE A 172 2.58 -9.38 5.50
C PHE A 172 3.36 -10.39 4.64
N ALA A 173 4.25 -11.14 5.27
CA ALA A 173 4.75 -12.40 4.73
C ALA A 173 3.60 -13.40 4.46
N PRO A 174 3.78 -14.40 3.58
CA PRO A 174 2.71 -15.35 3.22
C PRO A 174 2.06 -16.11 4.39
N ASP A 175 2.78 -16.29 5.50
CA ASP A 175 2.27 -16.95 6.72
C ASP A 175 1.78 -15.95 7.78
N GLU A 176 1.78 -14.65 7.46
CA GLU A 176 1.45 -13.51 8.32
C GLU A 176 2.26 -13.43 9.63
N ARG A 177 3.39 -14.15 9.72
CA ARG A 177 4.27 -14.12 10.91
C ARG A 177 5.31 -13.03 10.87
N VAL A 178 5.45 -12.35 9.73
CA VAL A 178 6.30 -11.18 9.58
C VAL A 178 5.50 -10.05 8.95
N LEU A 179 5.50 -8.88 9.58
CA LEU A 179 4.99 -7.63 9.02
C LEU A 179 6.16 -6.79 8.53
N TYR A 180 6.12 -6.39 7.26
CA TYR A 180 7.04 -5.43 6.68
C TYR A 180 6.39 -4.05 6.66
N VAL A 181 7.19 -3.02 6.95
CA VAL A 181 6.75 -1.62 6.98
C VAL A 181 7.83 -0.76 6.32
N ALA A 182 7.45 -0.01 5.30
CA ALA A 182 8.31 1.00 4.71
C ALA A 182 8.34 2.25 5.59
N SER A 183 9.54 2.77 5.82
CA SER A 183 9.81 4.06 6.44
C SER A 183 10.33 4.99 5.34
N SER A 184 9.51 5.96 4.94
CA SER A 184 9.88 6.96 3.93
C SER A 184 10.61 8.19 4.50
N SER A 185 10.98 8.14 5.79
CA SER A 185 11.79 9.17 6.45
C SER A 185 13.02 9.56 5.61
N GLY A 186 13.16 10.86 5.35
CA GLY A 186 14.26 11.39 4.54
C GLY A 186 15.65 11.21 5.17
N ASP A 187 15.73 11.00 6.49
CA ASP A 187 17.00 10.86 7.21
C ASP A 187 17.55 9.42 7.11
N LEU A 188 16.70 8.42 7.34
CA LEU A 188 17.10 7.00 7.37
C LEU A 188 16.06 6.07 6.72
N PRO A 189 15.79 6.21 5.39
CA PRO A 189 14.79 5.39 4.72
C PRO A 189 15.15 3.91 4.77
N VAL A 190 14.17 3.07 5.13
CA VAL A 190 14.37 1.65 5.39
C VAL A 190 13.06 0.88 5.31
N ILE A 191 13.11 -0.39 4.90
CA ILE A 191 12.02 -1.33 5.14
C ILE A 191 12.32 -2.05 6.45
N ARG A 192 11.43 -1.91 7.42
CA ARG A 192 11.48 -2.60 8.71
C ARG A 192 10.72 -3.92 8.63
N ALA A 193 11.14 -4.91 9.41
CA ALA A 193 10.41 -6.16 9.63
C ALA A 193 10.12 -6.36 11.11
N TYR A 194 8.97 -6.96 11.40
CA TYR A 194 8.50 -7.27 12.74
C TYR A 194 7.96 -8.69 12.79
N ASP A 195 8.23 -9.40 13.88
CA ASP A 195 7.61 -10.69 14.12
C ASP A 195 6.18 -10.48 14.65
N VAL A 196 5.24 -11.26 14.14
CA VAL A 196 3.82 -11.17 14.45
C VAL A 196 3.39 -12.48 15.07
N ASP A 197 3.00 -12.42 16.34
CA ASP A 197 2.33 -13.54 17.02
C ASP A 197 0.83 -13.24 17.07
N ILE A 198 0.03 -14.13 16.49
CA ILE A 198 -1.43 -14.16 16.67
C ILE A 198 -1.74 -15.44 17.45
N ASP A 199 -2.20 -15.29 18.69
CA ASP A 199 -2.63 -16.39 19.56
C ASP A 199 -3.97 -16.08 20.24
N ASP A 200 -4.48 -17.02 21.04
CA ASP A 200 -5.74 -16.86 21.77
C ASP A 200 -5.74 -15.67 22.76
N VAL A 201 -4.56 -15.11 23.07
CA VAL A 201 -4.39 -13.95 23.97
C VAL A 201 -4.45 -12.64 23.19
N GLY A 202 -4.17 -12.65 21.89
CA GLY A 202 -4.32 -11.50 21.01
C GLY A 202 -3.23 -11.42 19.94
N VAL A 203 -2.96 -10.20 19.47
CA VAL A 203 -1.93 -9.93 18.45
C VAL A 203 -0.79 -9.16 19.08
N ARG A 204 0.43 -9.68 18.95
CA ARG A 204 1.67 -9.01 19.39
C ARG A 204 2.60 -8.81 18.21
N VAL A 205 3.08 -7.58 18.05
CA VAL A 205 4.11 -7.22 17.06
C VAL A 205 5.39 -6.88 17.82
N LYS A 206 6.49 -7.54 17.49
CA LYS A 206 7.73 -7.50 18.28
C LYS A 206 8.97 -7.65 17.39
N ASN A 207 10.14 -7.55 18.03
CA ASN A 207 11.45 -7.80 17.38
C ASN A 207 11.67 -6.97 16.10
N GLY A 208 11.30 -5.69 16.15
CA GLY A 208 11.50 -4.75 15.07
C GLY A 208 12.97 -4.66 14.66
N ARG A 209 13.24 -4.76 13.36
CA ARG A 209 14.59 -4.76 12.79
C ARG A 209 14.62 -4.13 11.41
N ASP A 210 15.77 -3.63 11.01
CA ASP A 210 16.03 -3.27 9.61
C ASP A 210 16.01 -4.55 8.77
N PHE A 211 15.23 -4.56 7.68
CA PHE A 211 15.15 -5.67 6.75
C PHE A 211 15.94 -5.37 5.48
N ALA A 212 15.63 -4.28 4.79
CA ALA A 212 16.27 -3.90 3.54
C ALA A 212 16.30 -2.39 3.39
N ARG A 213 17.25 -1.90 2.58
CA ARG A 213 17.36 -0.50 2.17
C ARG A 213 17.48 -0.43 0.66
N LEU A 214 16.91 0.61 0.08
CA LEU A 214 17.16 0.97 -1.31
C LEU A 214 18.62 1.44 -1.48
N GLY A 215 19.15 1.30 -2.68
CA GLY A 215 20.47 1.75 -3.08
C GLY A 215 20.57 3.27 -3.16
N ALA A 216 21.81 3.77 -3.25
CA ALA A 216 22.07 5.20 -3.40
C ALA A 216 21.40 5.76 -4.67
N GLY A 217 20.62 6.83 -4.52
CA GLY A 217 19.89 7.47 -5.62
C GLY A 217 18.60 6.77 -6.04
N GLU A 218 18.18 5.70 -5.35
CA GLU A 218 16.89 5.03 -5.57
C GLU A 218 15.75 5.67 -4.76
N GLY A 219 16.04 6.64 -3.89
CA GLY A 219 15.03 7.39 -3.14
C GLY A 219 14.58 6.66 -1.86
N VAL A 220 13.29 6.74 -1.56
CA VAL A 220 12.67 6.15 -0.36
C VAL A 220 11.72 5.01 -0.73
N PRO A 221 11.59 3.97 0.12
CA PRO A 221 10.54 2.98 -0.04
C PRO A 221 9.21 3.63 0.38
N ASP A 222 8.21 3.51 -0.47
CA ASP A 222 6.86 4.04 -0.23
C ASP A 222 5.92 2.83 -0.10
N GLY A 223 5.06 2.55 -1.08
CA GLY A 223 4.29 1.32 -1.17
C GLY A 223 5.13 0.05 -1.36
N ILE A 224 4.78 -1.02 -0.62
CA ILE A 224 5.43 -2.33 -0.72
C ILE A 224 4.39 -3.45 -0.84
N ARG A 225 4.76 -4.56 -1.48
CA ARG A 225 4.00 -5.81 -1.51
C ARG A 225 4.91 -7.00 -1.26
N VAL A 226 4.33 -8.13 -0.84
CA VAL A 226 5.04 -9.40 -0.69
C VAL A 226 4.42 -10.40 -1.64
N ASP A 227 5.25 -11.19 -2.32
CA ASP A 227 4.74 -12.28 -3.16
C ASP A 227 4.58 -13.60 -2.40
N GLU A 228 3.91 -14.56 -3.02
CA GLU A 228 3.65 -15.90 -2.50
C GLU A 228 4.91 -16.73 -2.18
N HIS A 229 6.10 -16.29 -2.63
CA HIS A 229 7.40 -16.88 -2.31
C HIS A 229 8.10 -16.17 -1.13
N GLY A 230 7.53 -15.08 -0.64
CA GLY A 230 8.05 -14.28 0.46
C GLY A 230 9.08 -13.22 0.03
N ASN A 231 9.17 -12.88 -1.25
CA ASN A 231 9.99 -11.76 -1.69
C ASN A 231 9.24 -10.44 -1.47
N VAL A 232 9.96 -9.40 -1.06
CA VAL A 232 9.43 -8.06 -0.80
C VAL A 232 9.69 -7.18 -2.02
N TRP A 233 8.62 -6.65 -2.61
CA TRP A 233 8.63 -5.78 -3.77
C TRP A 233 8.38 -4.36 -3.29
N SER A 234 9.38 -3.49 -3.45
CA SER A 234 9.34 -2.11 -2.96
C SER A 234 9.28 -1.14 -4.11
N SER A 235 8.40 -0.14 -4.01
CA SER A 235 8.51 1.05 -4.81
C SER A 235 9.83 1.79 -4.55
N SER A 236 10.23 2.62 -5.51
CA SER A 236 11.44 3.45 -5.47
C SER A 236 11.32 4.58 -6.50
N HIS A 237 12.23 5.56 -6.43
CA HIS A 237 12.28 6.65 -7.40
C HIS A 237 12.69 6.22 -8.82
N ARG A 238 13.14 4.98 -8.99
CA ARG A 238 13.61 4.46 -10.29
C ARG A 238 12.74 3.32 -10.84
N GLY A 239 11.73 2.89 -10.10
CA GLY A 239 10.99 1.67 -10.42
C GLY A 239 10.64 0.83 -9.20
N VAL A 240 10.69 -0.49 -9.34
CA VAL A 240 10.47 -1.44 -8.24
C VAL A 240 11.73 -2.24 -7.97
N VAL A 241 12.15 -2.32 -6.71
CA VAL A 241 13.26 -3.17 -6.25
C VAL A 241 12.71 -4.40 -5.55
N VAL A 242 13.21 -5.58 -5.89
CA VAL A 242 12.77 -6.85 -5.31
C VAL A 242 13.85 -7.39 -4.39
N PHE A 243 13.47 -7.73 -3.17
CA PHE A 243 14.32 -8.34 -2.15
C PHE A 243 13.83 -9.74 -1.81
N ASP A 244 14.74 -10.69 -1.61
CA ASP A 244 14.37 -12.00 -1.09
C ASP A 244 13.95 -11.92 0.39
N ARG A 245 13.43 -13.02 0.93
CA ARG A 245 13.01 -13.14 2.35
C ARG A 245 14.10 -12.83 3.39
N ALA A 246 15.38 -12.79 2.99
CA ALA A 246 16.51 -12.45 3.85
C ALA A 246 16.95 -10.97 3.69
N GLY A 247 16.29 -10.20 2.82
CA GLY A 247 16.60 -8.80 2.54
C GLY A 247 17.67 -8.63 1.45
N ALA A 248 18.08 -9.70 0.78
CA ALA A 248 19.05 -9.61 -0.32
C ALA A 248 18.35 -9.13 -1.60
N ARG A 249 18.92 -8.09 -2.23
CA ARG A 249 18.41 -7.54 -3.50
C ARG A 249 18.50 -8.60 -4.59
N LEU A 250 17.37 -8.94 -5.21
CA LEU A 250 17.27 -9.84 -6.36
C LEU A 250 17.40 -9.07 -7.68
N GLY A 251 16.71 -7.93 -7.81
CA GLY A 251 16.69 -7.17 -9.06
C GLY A 251 15.83 -5.91 -9.00
N GLU A 252 15.65 -5.28 -10.17
CA GLU A 252 14.96 -4.01 -10.34
C GLU A 252 14.13 -4.04 -11.64
N ILE A 253 12.91 -3.51 -11.58
CA ILE A 253 12.07 -3.17 -12.73
C ILE A 253 12.14 -1.66 -12.90
N ALA A 254 12.77 -1.18 -13.96
CA ALA A 254 12.93 0.25 -14.19
C ALA A 254 11.67 0.88 -14.81
N VAL A 255 11.28 2.06 -14.30
CA VAL A 255 10.16 2.86 -14.82
C VAL A 255 10.63 4.32 -14.92
N PRO A 256 10.26 5.08 -15.98
CA PRO A 256 10.77 6.44 -16.17
C PRO A 256 10.10 7.51 -15.27
N GLU A 257 9.57 7.11 -14.12
CA GLU A 257 8.87 7.95 -13.13
C GLU A 257 9.11 7.39 -11.72
N VAL A 258 8.93 8.23 -10.70
CA VAL A 258 8.96 7.78 -9.30
C VAL A 258 7.77 6.86 -9.08
N VAL A 259 8.03 5.60 -8.73
CA VAL A 259 6.97 4.66 -8.34
C VAL A 259 6.60 4.95 -6.91
N SER A 260 5.32 5.21 -6.67
CA SER A 260 4.77 5.41 -5.33
C SER A 260 4.36 4.07 -4.72
N ASN A 261 3.67 3.23 -5.48
CA ASN A 261 3.06 2.01 -4.95
C ASN A 261 2.84 0.96 -6.05
N LEU A 262 2.48 -0.25 -5.65
CA LEU A 262 2.31 -1.40 -6.52
C LEU A 262 1.27 -2.39 -5.99
N CYS A 263 0.64 -3.15 -6.88
CA CYS A 263 -0.19 -4.30 -6.49
C CYS A 263 -0.12 -5.42 -7.53
N PHE A 264 -0.27 -6.66 -7.08
CA PHE A 264 -0.52 -7.79 -7.97
C PHE A 264 -2.01 -7.84 -8.35
N GLY A 265 -2.30 -8.39 -9.52
CA GLY A 265 -3.66 -8.53 -10.03
C GLY A 265 -3.72 -9.21 -11.39
N GLY A 266 -4.73 -8.86 -12.19
CA GLY A 266 -5.05 -9.58 -13.41
C GLY A 266 -5.82 -10.87 -13.12
N ASP A 267 -6.17 -11.59 -14.19
CA ASP A 267 -7.10 -12.72 -14.13
C ASP A 267 -6.54 -13.91 -13.36
N ASP A 268 -5.23 -14.09 -13.41
CA ASP A 268 -4.51 -15.16 -12.72
C ASP A 268 -3.61 -14.64 -11.58
N GLY A 269 -3.70 -13.33 -11.27
CA GLY A 269 -2.91 -12.70 -10.21
C GLY A 269 -1.45 -12.44 -10.55
N THR A 270 -1.01 -12.66 -11.80
CA THR A 270 0.40 -12.56 -12.20
C THR A 270 0.78 -11.24 -12.87
N GLU A 271 -0.16 -10.30 -13.00
CA GLU A 271 0.14 -8.95 -13.47
C GLU A 271 0.57 -8.07 -12.29
N LEU A 272 1.68 -7.36 -12.43
CA LEU A 272 2.11 -6.33 -11.49
C LEU A 272 1.71 -4.96 -12.02
N PHE A 273 0.93 -4.21 -11.25
CA PHE A 273 0.54 -2.85 -11.55
C PHE A 273 1.31 -1.86 -10.68
N LEU A 274 1.76 -0.75 -11.29
CA LEU A 274 2.59 0.25 -10.65
C LEU A 274 1.94 1.62 -10.79
N THR A 275 1.75 2.33 -9.70
CA THR A 275 1.45 3.78 -9.74
C THR A 275 2.77 4.53 -9.72
N ALA A 276 2.98 5.42 -10.69
CA ALA A 276 4.23 6.15 -10.81
C ALA A 276 3.98 7.60 -11.22
N THR A 277 4.09 8.51 -10.25
CA THR A 277 3.80 9.95 -10.35
C THR A 277 2.55 10.29 -11.17
N THR A 278 2.67 10.41 -12.50
CA THR A 278 1.57 10.84 -13.38
C THR A 278 0.91 9.71 -14.15
N SER A 279 1.44 8.50 -14.03
CA SER A 279 1.10 7.36 -14.88
C SER A 279 0.85 6.08 -14.08
N VAL A 280 0.26 5.11 -14.77
CA VAL A 280 0.15 3.72 -14.29
C VAL A 280 0.80 2.80 -15.31
N TYR A 281 1.58 1.85 -14.81
CA TYR A 281 2.25 0.83 -15.60
C TYR A 281 1.75 -0.57 -15.22
N ARG A 282 1.86 -1.51 -16.15
CA ARG A 282 1.67 -2.95 -15.91
C ARG A 282 2.88 -3.74 -16.39
N LEU A 283 3.10 -4.89 -15.77
CA LEU A 283 4.12 -5.85 -16.17
C LEU A 283 3.66 -7.28 -15.86
N PRO A 284 3.68 -8.19 -16.84
CA PRO A 284 3.49 -9.61 -16.57
C PRO A 284 4.65 -10.18 -15.74
N THR A 285 4.32 -10.92 -14.69
CA THR A 285 5.29 -11.60 -13.81
C THR A 285 4.98 -13.09 -13.71
N ARG A 286 5.73 -13.82 -12.87
CA ARG A 286 5.45 -15.21 -12.51
C ARG A 286 5.13 -15.38 -11.03
N ALA A 287 4.85 -14.27 -10.35
CA ALA A 287 4.56 -14.23 -8.92
C ALA A 287 3.15 -13.67 -8.71
N ARG A 288 2.53 -14.06 -7.60
CA ARG A 288 1.25 -13.52 -7.13
C ARG A 288 1.41 -12.91 -5.75
N ASP A 289 0.42 -12.12 -5.35
CA ASP A 289 0.35 -11.56 -4.00
C ASP A 289 0.41 -12.65 -2.92
N ALA A 290 1.14 -12.38 -1.84
CA ALA A 290 1.15 -13.21 -0.64
C ALA A 290 -0.24 -13.25 0.02
N ALA A 291 -0.99 -12.15 -0.07
CA ALA A 291 -2.35 -12.07 0.45
C ALA A 291 -3.27 -12.98 -0.37
N ARG A 292 -3.52 -14.18 0.14
CA ARG A 292 -4.47 -15.12 -0.47
C ARG A 292 -5.90 -14.62 -0.27
N ARG A 293 -6.51 -14.18 -1.38
CA ARG A 293 -7.89 -13.71 -1.47
C ARG A 293 -8.77 -14.78 -2.09
#